data_AF-A0A699I7H5-F1
#
_entry.id   AF-A0A699I7H5-F1
#
_cell.length_a   1.000
_cell.length_b   1.000
_cell.length_c   1.000
_cell.angle_alpha   90.00
_cell.angle_beta   90.00
_cell.angle_gamma   90.00
#
_symmetry.space_group_name_H-M   'P 1'
#
loop_
_entity.id
_entity.type
_entity.pdbx_description
1 polymer ?
#
loop_
_entity_poly.entity_id
_entity_poly.type
_entity_poly.pdbx_seq_one_letter_code
_entity_poly.pdbx_strand_id
1 'polypeptide(L)'
;MVQEPKPLKKQAQIEQDEAYARELEAELNKNINWDDVIEQGRTKEKKDNAVLRYQALKRKPQTEAQAKKNMMVYLKNMAGFKMDFFKVMRYDAIRLIFEKNFNSV
;
A
#
# COMPACT_ATOMS: atom_id res chain seq x y z
N MET A 1 -51.18 19.22 -35.98
CA MET A 1 -51.66 18.83 -34.64
C MET A 1 -50.81 17.65 -34.19
N VAL A 2 -49.84 17.89 -33.30
CA VAL A 2 -48.95 16.83 -32.77
C VAL A 2 -49.71 16.13 -31.65
N GLN A 3 -50.02 14.84 -31.82
CA GLN A 3 -50.58 14.03 -30.73
C GLN A 3 -49.43 13.64 -29.78
N GLU A 4 -49.48 14.12 -28.54
CA GLU A 4 -48.61 13.63 -27.47
C GLU A 4 -48.97 12.17 -27.12
N PRO A 5 -47.99 11.26 -27.03
CA PRO A 5 -48.27 9.88 -26.65
C PRO A 5 -48.50 9.77 -25.12
N LYS A 6 -49.65 9.17 -24.77
CA LYS A 6 -50.13 8.80 -23.42
C LYS A 6 -49.02 8.30 -22.46
N PRO A 7 -48.99 8.71 -21.17
CA PRO A 7 -47.89 8.41 -20.24
C PRO A 7 -47.98 7.04 -19.51
N LEU A 8 -49.02 6.24 -19.75
CA LEU A 8 -49.37 5.08 -18.89
C LEU A 8 -48.47 3.83 -19.01
N LYS A 9 -47.63 3.73 -20.04
CA LYS A 9 -46.80 2.51 -20.27
C LYS A 9 -45.53 2.45 -19.42
N LYS A 10 -45.14 3.54 -18.76
CA LYS A 10 -43.87 3.60 -18.01
C LYS A 10 -43.96 2.94 -16.63
N GLN A 11 -45.06 3.11 -15.89
CA GLN A 11 -45.19 2.55 -14.54
C GLN A 11 -45.14 1.03 -14.51
N ALA A 12 -45.90 0.37 -15.40
CA ALA A 12 -45.95 -1.09 -15.45
C ALA A 12 -44.61 -1.71 -15.87
N GLN A 13 -43.84 -1.01 -16.70
CA GLN A 13 -42.53 -1.48 -17.15
C GLN A 13 -41.47 -1.32 -16.05
N ILE A 14 -41.53 -0.22 -15.29
CA ILE A 14 -40.69 0.00 -14.10
C ILE A 14 -40.96 -1.08 -13.03
N GLU A 15 -42.22 -1.43 -12.80
CA GLU A 15 -42.61 -2.42 -11.80
C GLU A 15 -42.14 -3.84 -12.17
N GLN A 16 -42.15 -4.18 -13.47
CA GLN A 16 -41.59 -5.43 -13.99
C GLN A 16 -40.06 -5.46 -13.88
N ASP A 17 -39.38 -4.37 -14.25
CA ASP A 17 -37.92 -4.28 -14.15
C ASP A 17 -37.45 -4.33 -12.69
N GLU A 18 -38.21 -3.73 -11.76
CA GLU A 18 -37.94 -3.77 -10.32
C GLU A 18 -38.20 -5.16 -9.70
N ALA A 19 -39.23 -5.87 -10.16
CA ALA A 19 -39.47 -7.25 -9.75
C ALA A 19 -38.35 -8.18 -10.24
N TYR A 20 -37.91 -8.00 -11.49
CA TYR A 20 -36.80 -8.76 -12.08
C TYR A 20 -35.47 -8.48 -11.38
N ALA A 21 -35.18 -7.22 -11.03
CA ALA A 21 -33.98 -6.87 -10.27
C ALA A 21 -33.98 -7.55 -8.88
N ARG A 22 -35.12 -7.61 -8.19
CA ARG A 22 -35.26 -8.27 -6.89
C ARG A 22 -35.11 -9.79 -6.96
N GLU A 23 -35.62 -10.42 -8.02
CA GLU A 23 -35.46 -11.86 -8.25
C GLU A 23 -33.99 -12.21 -8.56
N LEU A 24 -33.35 -11.42 -9.41
CA LEU A 24 -31.93 -11.57 -9.75
C LEU A 24 -31.03 -11.37 -8.53
N GLU A 25 -31.32 -10.38 -7.68
CA GLU A 25 -30.60 -10.14 -6.43
C GLU A 25 -30.76 -11.34 -5.47
N ALA A 26 -31.97 -11.88 -5.32
CA ALA A 26 -32.23 -13.04 -4.47
C ALA A 26 -31.55 -14.33 -4.99
N GLU A 27 -31.47 -14.51 -6.31
CA GLU A 27 -30.80 -15.65 -6.94
C GLU A 27 -29.27 -15.55 -6.82
N LEU A 28 -28.70 -14.36 -7.05
CA LEU A 28 -27.27 -14.11 -6.83
C LEU A 28 -26.88 -14.28 -5.36
N ASN A 29 -27.72 -13.81 -4.43
CA ASN A 29 -27.47 -13.91 -3.00
C ASN A 29 -27.48 -15.35 -2.47
N LYS A 30 -28.17 -16.29 -3.15
CA LYS A 30 -28.12 -17.73 -2.84
C LYS A 30 -26.82 -18.41 -3.31
N ASN A 31 -26.14 -17.83 -4.30
CA ASN A 31 -24.97 -18.44 -4.94
C ASN A 31 -23.64 -17.79 -4.53
N ILE A 32 -23.67 -16.67 -3.78
CA ILE A 32 -22.46 -16.02 -3.27
C ILE A 32 -22.13 -16.56 -1.88
N ASN A 33 -20.98 -17.22 -1.75
CA ASN A 33 -20.41 -17.53 -0.45
C ASN A 33 -19.87 -16.25 0.19
N TRP A 34 -20.64 -15.66 1.10
CA TRP A 34 -20.27 -14.42 1.79
C TRP A 34 -18.98 -14.56 2.62
N ASP A 35 -18.64 -15.76 3.11
CA ASP A 35 -17.39 -15.99 3.85
C ASP A 35 -16.17 -15.87 2.91
N ASP A 36 -16.27 -16.36 1.67
CA ASP A 36 -15.18 -16.21 0.68
C ASP A 36 -14.99 -14.74 0.29
N VAL A 37 -16.07 -13.96 0.20
CA VAL A 37 -16.00 -12.51 -0.09
C VAL A 37 -15.33 -11.73 1.04
N ILE A 38 -15.67 -12.05 2.30
CA ILE A 38 -15.05 -11.46 3.49
C ILE A 38 -13.55 -11.82 3.56
N GLU A 39 -13.19 -13.08 3.33
CA GLU A 39 -11.80 -13.52 3.35
C GLU A 39 -10.99 -12.95 2.17
N GLN A 40 -11.60 -12.76 1.00
CA GLN A 40 -10.99 -12.06 -0.13
C GLN A 40 -10.74 -10.57 0.18
N GLY A 41 -11.66 -9.92 0.90
CA GLY A 41 -11.49 -8.55 1.41
C GLY A 41 -10.32 -8.45 2.40
N ARG A 42 -10.28 -9.33 3.40
CA ARG A 42 -9.20 -9.41 4.39
C ARG A 42 -7.84 -9.72 3.77
N THR A 43 -7.79 -10.60 2.77
CA THR A 43 -6.53 -10.92 2.09
C THR A 43 -6.04 -9.78 1.20
N LYS A 44 -6.92 -8.99 0.58
CA LYS A 44 -6.55 -7.75 -0.12
C LYS A 44 -6.01 -6.70 0.85
N GLU A 45 -6.71 -6.41 1.95
CA GLU A 45 -6.22 -5.46 2.97
C GLU A 45 -4.86 -5.87 3.56
N LYS A 46 -4.64 -7.16 3.83
CA LYS A 46 -3.34 -7.67 4.31
C LYS A 46 -2.23 -7.49 3.26
N LYS A 47 -2.53 -7.75 1.98
CA LYS A 47 -1.58 -7.55 0.88
C LYS A 47 -1.27 -6.07 0.68
N ASP A 48 -2.28 -5.20 0.74
CA ASP A 48 -2.11 -3.74 0.62
C ASP A 48 -1.31 -3.19 1.80
N ASN A 49 -1.57 -3.65 3.03
CA ASN A 49 -0.76 -3.32 4.21
C ASN A 49 0.69 -3.80 4.06
N ALA A 50 0.91 -5.03 3.58
CA ALA A 50 2.25 -5.55 3.34
C ALA A 50 3.00 -4.75 2.27
N VAL A 51 2.31 -4.35 1.19
CA VAL A 51 2.86 -3.51 0.11
C VAL A 51 3.18 -2.10 0.62
N LEU A 52 2.31 -1.51 1.45
CA LEU A 52 2.53 -0.21 2.09
C LEU A 52 3.71 -0.24 3.07
N ARG A 53 3.85 -1.30 3.88
CA ARG A 53 5.02 -1.51 4.77
C ARG A 53 6.30 -1.71 3.97
N TYR A 54 6.23 -2.45 2.87
CA TYR A 54 7.36 -2.66 1.97
C TYR A 54 7.81 -1.37 1.27
N GLN A 55 6.88 -0.53 0.81
CA GLN A 55 7.20 0.79 0.26
C GLN A 55 7.77 1.74 1.32
N ALA A 56 7.25 1.72 2.55
CA ALA A 56 7.74 2.54 3.65
C ALA A 56 9.17 2.14 4.05
N LEU A 57 9.48 0.84 4.08
CA LEU A 57 10.82 0.31 4.34
C LEU A 57 11.82 0.64 3.22
N LYS A 58 11.38 0.76 1.97
CA LYS A 58 12.25 1.06 0.82
C LYS A 58 12.65 2.53 0.69
N ARG A 59 12.01 3.47 1.40
CA ARG A 59 12.19 4.91 1.12
C ARG A 59 13.23 5.65 1.97
N LYS A 60 13.60 5.21 3.18
CA LYS A 60 14.58 5.92 4.04
C LYS A 60 15.27 4.99 5.04
N PRO A 61 16.48 5.32 5.55
CA PRO A 61 16.95 4.73 6.80
C PRO A 61 15.90 5.04 7.88
N GLN A 62 15.30 4.00 8.46
CA GLN A 62 14.16 4.13 9.36
C GLN A 62 14.44 4.94 10.62
N THR A 63 15.71 5.06 11.02
CA THR A 63 16.17 5.80 12.20
C THR A 63 17.61 6.29 12.01
N GLU A 64 18.04 7.31 12.77
CA GLU A 64 19.44 7.74 12.83
C GLU A 64 20.37 6.59 13.22
N ALA A 65 19.95 5.68 14.10
CA ALA A 65 20.72 4.51 14.47
C ALA A 65 20.96 3.59 13.27
N GLN A 66 19.97 3.42 12.39
CA GLN A 66 20.10 2.61 11.18
C GLN A 66 20.94 3.31 10.11
N ALA A 67 20.77 4.63 9.93
CA ALA A 67 21.65 5.43 9.08
C ALA A 67 23.10 5.35 9.56
N LYS A 68 23.34 5.52 10.86
CA LYS A 68 24.65 5.40 11.53
C LYS A 68 25.25 4.03 11.26
N LYS A 69 24.48 2.95 11.45
CA LYS A 69 24.94 1.58 11.21
C LYS A 69 25.34 1.38 9.74
N ASN A 70 24.54 1.86 8.80
CA ASN A 70 24.83 1.75 7.37
C ASN A 70 26.10 2.54 6.99
N MET A 71 26.27 3.76 7.50
CA MET A 71 27.48 4.58 7.28
C MET A 71 28.74 3.92 7.82
N MET A 72 28.70 3.37 9.05
CA MET A 72 29.84 2.66 9.65
C MET A 72 30.22 1.41 8.83
N VAL A 73 29.23 0.66 8.34
CA VAL A 73 29.46 -0.53 7.49
C VAL A 73 30.10 -0.13 6.17
N TYR A 74 29.60 0.93 5.52
CA TYR A 74 30.21 1.45 4.29
C TYR A 74 31.67 1.85 4.51
N LEU A 75 31.96 2.63 5.56
CA LEU A 75 33.30 3.10 5.89
C LEU A 75 34.26 1.94 6.20
N LYS A 76 33.78 0.90 6.87
CA LYS A 76 34.57 -0.33 7.08
C LYS A 76 34.92 -0.99 5.74
N ASN A 77 33.95 -1.14 4.85
CA ASN A 77 34.12 -1.92 3.62
C ASN A 77 34.91 -1.15 2.55
N MET A 78 34.66 0.15 2.39
CA MET A 78 35.28 0.98 1.35
C MET A 78 36.61 1.57 1.77
N ALA A 79 36.73 1.99 3.03
CA ALA A 79 37.89 2.74 3.51
C ALA A 79 38.67 2.01 4.62
N GLY A 80 38.29 0.77 4.96
CA GLY A 80 39.03 -0.08 5.89
C GLY A 80 38.95 0.33 7.37
N PHE A 81 38.02 1.20 7.75
CA PHE A 81 37.90 1.65 9.14
C PHE A 81 37.45 0.53 10.10
N LYS A 82 38.03 0.50 11.31
CA LYS A 82 37.59 -0.42 12.37
C LYS A 82 36.26 0.04 12.96
N MET A 83 35.33 -0.89 13.20
CA MET A 83 34.02 -0.55 13.78
C MET A 83 34.11 0.08 15.17
N ASP A 84 35.10 -0.32 15.98
CA ASP A 84 35.30 0.19 17.34
C ASP A 84 35.60 1.69 17.38
N PHE A 85 36.19 2.22 16.31
CA PHE A 85 36.43 3.66 16.14
C PHE A 85 35.14 4.47 16.23
N PHE A 86 34.04 3.94 15.70
CA PHE A 86 32.76 4.63 15.62
C PHE A 86 31.85 4.41 16.84
N LYS A 87 32.17 3.48 17.75
CA LYS A 87 31.31 3.12 18.90
C LYS A 87 31.02 4.29 19.83
N VAL A 88 32.02 5.13 20.10
CA VAL A 88 31.90 6.32 20.97
C VAL A 88 31.57 7.58 20.17
N MET A 89 31.49 7.46 18.84
CA MET A 89 31.41 8.61 17.95
C MET A 89 29.94 9.04 17.75
N ARG A 90 29.70 10.35 17.80
CA ARG A 90 28.37 10.93 17.54
C ARG A 90 27.98 10.75 16.07
N TYR A 91 26.68 10.75 15.79
CA TYR A 91 26.15 10.60 14.44
C TYR A 91 26.74 11.62 13.46
N ASP A 92 26.77 12.91 13.84
CA ASP A 92 27.29 14.00 13.01
C ASP A 92 28.76 13.80 12.59
N ALA A 93 29.58 13.31 13.51
CA ALA A 93 30.99 13.05 13.25
C ALA A 93 31.19 11.87 12.27
N ILE A 94 30.39 10.81 12.40
CA ILE A 94 30.41 9.67 11.47
C ILE A 94 29.93 10.10 10.09
N ARG A 95 28.88 10.93 10.04
CA ARG A 95 28.34 11.48 8.79
C ARG A 95 29.37 12.33 8.06
N LEU A 96 30.11 13.18 8.76
CA LEU A 96 31.19 14.00 8.18
C LEU A 96 32.28 13.13 7.53
N ILE A 97 32.69 12.05 8.20
CA ILE A 97 33.68 11.11 7.68
C ILE A 97 33.11 10.37 6.46
N PHE A 98 31.86 9.93 6.52
CA PHE A 98 31.18 9.28 5.41
C PHE A 98 31.11 10.17 4.16
N GLU A 99 30.66 11.42 4.30
CA GLU A 99 30.56 12.37 3.18
C GLU A 99 31.92 12.65 2.55
N LYS A 100 32.99 12.80 3.36
CA LYS A 100 34.35 12.98 2.86
C LYS A 100 34.85 11.78 2.04
N ASN A 101 34.54 10.55 2.46
CA ASN A 101 34.95 9.35 1.73
C ASN A 101 34.08 9.10 0.49
N PHE A 102 32.79 9.44 0.55
CA PHE A 102 31.85 9.25 -0.56
C PHE A 102 32.14 10.20 -1.73
N ASN A 103 32.49 11.46 -1.43
CA ASN A 103 32.81 12.48 -2.44
C ASN A 103 34.26 12.42 -2.96
N SER A 104 35.07 11.50 -2.43
CA SER A 104 36.46 11.31 -2.84
C SER A 104 36.64 10.21 -3.90
N VAL A 105 35.55 9.61 -4.38
CA VAL A 105 35.50 8.58 -5.43
C VAL A 105 34.98 9.18 -6.72
#